data_AF-A0A368GDA5-F1
#
_entry.id   AF-A0A368GDA5-F1
#
_cell.length_a   1.000
_cell.length_b   1.000
_cell.length_c   1.000
_cell.angle_alpha   90.00
_cell.angle_beta   90.00
_cell.angle_gamma   90.00
#
_symmetry.space_group_name_H-M   'P 1'
#
loop_
_entity.id
_entity.type
_entity.pdbx_description
1 polymer ?
#
loop_
_entity_poly.entity_id
_entity_poly.type
_entity_poly.pdbx_seq_one_letter_code
_entity_poly.pdbx_strand_id
1 'polypeptide(L)'
;MDHLTRPYRQRGRPRVYASNAERQRNYRRNATAERRNATNERQQQSRQNENVVQRAERLAANSESQRRHRQNENAEARASRLTANAERERRRRQNETVEERFIRVYSTTQRDHRRRQNENAEERSSRLLSNARLQQRRRQNESSRERSIRLSTHAQLEQHRRQNEGAEERSTRTHEDAQRHQLRRQSENAEERSARLLADAQRQQRRRQNEDVEQETLRHRADAERHRRVRGAPQVATGLALRTRSADPHSLGALDRRCVNCGALHFAHEVKPQHPDTFDDCCDYGRFNLDLFDEFPCQSDNFTYTMLMHLLKKDVVIGTS
;
A
#
# COMPACT_ATOMS: atom_id res chain seq x y z
N MET A 1 -13.82 -47.67 84.76
CA MET A 1 -13.85 -46.54 83.82
C MET A 1 -13.08 -46.96 82.60
N ASP A 2 -13.75 -47.49 81.58
CA ASP A 2 -13.28 -47.32 80.20
C ASP A 2 -14.46 -47.50 79.24
N HIS A 3 -14.59 -46.51 78.37
CA HIS A 3 -15.77 -46.19 77.58
C HIS A 3 -15.65 -46.78 76.16
N LEU A 4 -16.77 -47.35 75.69
CA LEU A 4 -17.28 -47.29 74.30
C LEU A 4 -16.42 -47.97 73.21
N THR A 5 -16.99 -48.80 72.34
CA THR A 5 -17.73 -48.31 71.17
C THR A 5 -18.61 -49.42 70.60
N ARG A 6 -19.94 -49.22 70.56
CA ARG A 6 -20.92 -50.10 69.90
C ARG A 6 -21.01 -49.74 68.41
N PRO A 7 -20.95 -50.71 67.47
CA PRO A 7 -21.16 -50.42 66.06
C PRO A 7 -22.65 -50.12 65.79
N TYR A 8 -22.92 -49.01 65.11
CA TYR A 8 -24.24 -48.65 64.61
C TYR A 8 -24.73 -49.71 63.61
N ARG A 9 -25.76 -50.47 63.99
CA ARG A 9 -26.50 -51.34 63.06
C ARG A 9 -27.26 -50.46 62.07
N GLN A 10 -26.96 -50.62 60.78
CA GLN A 10 -27.72 -50.00 59.70
C GLN A 10 -29.21 -50.34 59.87
N ARG A 11 -30.06 -49.31 59.98
CA ARG A 11 -31.51 -49.47 59.98
C ARG A 11 -31.90 -50.10 58.64
N GLY A 12 -32.39 -51.34 58.69
CA GLY A 12 -32.91 -52.05 57.53
C GLY A 12 -33.99 -51.23 56.84
N ARG A 13 -33.92 -51.13 55.51
CA ARG A 13 -34.94 -50.48 54.68
C ARG A 13 -36.31 -51.12 54.98
N PRO A 14 -37.40 -50.34 55.06
CA PRO A 14 -38.74 -50.87 55.27
C PRO A 14 -39.09 -51.87 54.17
N ARG A 15 -39.56 -53.06 54.57
CA ARG A 15 -40.06 -54.09 53.64
C ARG A 15 -41.42 -53.62 53.11
N VAL A 16 -41.41 -52.94 51.97
CA VAL A 16 -42.63 -52.52 51.27
C VAL A 16 -43.31 -53.79 50.72
N TYR A 17 -44.41 -54.20 51.33
CA TYR A 17 -45.25 -55.28 50.80
C TYR A 17 -46.08 -54.72 49.64
N ALA A 18 -45.60 -54.96 48.40
CA ALA A 18 -46.40 -54.70 47.21
C ALA A 18 -47.71 -55.51 47.28
N SER A 19 -48.84 -54.84 47.10
CA SER A 19 -50.16 -55.48 47.07
C SER A 19 -50.21 -56.55 45.98
N ASN A 20 -51.07 -57.57 46.13
CA ASN A 20 -51.19 -58.64 45.12
C ASN A 20 -51.51 -58.12 43.71
N ALA A 21 -52.24 -56.99 43.61
CA ALA A 21 -52.51 -56.30 42.34
C ALA A 21 -51.26 -55.67 41.70
N GLU A 22 -50.32 -55.18 42.51
CA GLU A 22 -49.05 -54.61 42.04
C GLU A 22 -48.07 -55.71 41.58
N ARG A 23 -48.04 -56.85 42.28
CA ARG A 23 -47.32 -58.05 41.83
C ARG A 23 -47.82 -58.58 40.49
N GLN A 24 -49.14 -58.67 40.28
CA GLN A 24 -49.70 -59.09 39.00
C GLN A 24 -49.40 -58.10 37.86
N ARG A 25 -49.44 -56.78 38.13
CA ARG A 25 -49.05 -55.75 37.15
C ARG A 25 -47.57 -55.87 36.75
N ASN A 26 -46.69 -56.07 37.73
CA ASN A 26 -45.26 -56.28 37.47
C ASN A 26 -45.02 -57.59 36.70
N TYR A 27 -45.72 -58.68 37.02
CA TYR A 27 -45.61 -59.93 36.28
C TYR A 27 -46.05 -59.78 34.81
N ARG A 28 -47.19 -59.11 34.55
CA ARG A 28 -47.65 -58.83 33.17
C ARG A 28 -46.67 -57.93 32.42
N ARG A 29 -46.12 -56.91 33.09
CA ARG A 29 -45.11 -56.02 32.51
C ARG A 29 -43.80 -56.75 32.17
N ASN A 30 -43.37 -57.65 33.04
CA ASN A 30 -42.16 -58.46 32.83
C ASN A 30 -42.38 -59.50 31.73
N ALA A 31 -43.49 -60.24 31.76
CA ALA A 31 -43.83 -61.21 30.72
C ALA A 31 -43.96 -60.56 29.33
N THR A 32 -44.47 -59.33 29.25
CA THR A 32 -44.50 -58.57 27.99
C THR A 32 -43.12 -58.06 27.57
N ALA A 33 -42.26 -57.66 28.51
CA ALA A 33 -40.88 -57.30 28.23
C ALA A 33 -40.07 -58.52 27.75
N GLU A 34 -40.20 -59.68 28.39
CA GLU A 34 -39.54 -60.93 28.03
C GLU A 34 -39.93 -61.39 26.62
N ARG A 35 -41.24 -61.34 26.27
CA ARG A 35 -41.69 -61.65 24.91
C ARG A 35 -41.07 -60.71 23.88
N ARG A 36 -40.99 -59.40 24.18
CA ARG A 36 -40.34 -58.41 23.30
C ARG A 36 -38.85 -58.70 23.14
N ASN A 37 -38.16 -59.04 24.23
CA ASN A 37 -36.74 -59.38 24.20
C ASN A 37 -36.50 -60.63 23.34
N ALA A 38 -37.28 -61.71 23.56
CA ALA A 38 -37.19 -62.92 22.74
C ALA A 38 -37.46 -62.66 21.25
N THR A 39 -38.40 -61.77 20.90
CA THR A 39 -38.64 -61.38 19.50
C THR A 39 -37.48 -60.57 18.92
N ASN A 40 -36.89 -59.67 19.70
CA ASN A 40 -35.74 -58.87 19.28
C ASN A 40 -34.51 -59.75 19.08
N GLU A 41 -34.28 -60.72 19.96
CA GLU A 41 -33.19 -61.70 19.88
C GLU A 41 -33.29 -62.57 18.62
N ARG A 42 -34.49 -63.11 18.33
CA ARG A 42 -34.73 -63.86 17.09
C ARG A 42 -34.48 -63.00 15.85
N GLN A 43 -34.90 -61.73 15.89
CA GLN A 43 -34.67 -60.82 14.78
C GLN A 43 -33.18 -60.48 14.63
N GLN A 44 -32.44 -60.37 15.74
CA GLN A 44 -31.00 -60.15 15.73
C GLN A 44 -30.24 -61.36 15.17
N GLN A 45 -30.61 -62.57 15.57
CA GLN A 45 -30.05 -63.81 15.03
C GLN A 45 -30.34 -63.95 13.53
N SER A 46 -31.58 -63.66 13.09
CA SER A 46 -31.93 -63.62 11.67
C SER A 46 -31.06 -62.63 10.90
N ARG A 47 -30.82 -61.43 11.45
CA ARG A 47 -29.93 -60.41 10.84
C ARG A 47 -28.46 -60.83 10.78
N GLN A 48 -27.99 -61.67 11.70
CA GLN A 48 -26.62 -62.19 11.70
C GLN A 48 -26.43 -63.25 10.62
N ASN A 49 -27.48 -64.02 10.32
CA ASN A 49 -27.46 -65.10 9.35
C ASN A 49 -27.93 -64.66 7.94
N GLU A 50 -28.28 -63.39 7.76
CA GLU A 50 -28.69 -62.82 6.46
C GLU A 50 -27.53 -62.84 5.45
N ASN A 51 -27.82 -63.25 4.21
CA ASN A 51 -26.89 -63.07 3.10
C ASN A 51 -26.91 -61.61 2.57
N VAL A 52 -25.98 -61.28 1.66
CA VAL A 52 -25.84 -59.89 1.14
C VAL A 52 -27.12 -59.40 0.45
N VAL A 53 -27.81 -60.27 -0.29
CA VAL A 53 -29.03 -59.93 -1.04
C VAL A 53 -30.19 -59.69 -0.08
N GLN A 54 -30.45 -60.61 0.85
CA GLN A 54 -31.47 -60.49 1.89
C GLN A 54 -31.26 -59.25 2.76
N ARG A 55 -30.00 -58.96 3.11
CA ARG A 55 -29.64 -57.73 3.82
C ARG A 55 -29.96 -56.49 2.99
N ALA A 56 -29.63 -56.48 1.70
CA ALA A 56 -29.90 -55.38 0.80
C ALA A 56 -31.41 -55.14 0.66
N GLU A 57 -32.20 -56.19 0.44
CA GLU A 57 -33.66 -56.15 0.35
C GLU A 57 -34.29 -55.60 1.64
N ARG A 58 -33.86 -56.09 2.81
CA ARG A 58 -34.35 -55.58 4.10
C ARG A 58 -34.01 -54.10 4.29
N LEU A 59 -32.80 -53.68 3.93
CA LEU A 59 -32.40 -52.27 4.02
C LEU A 59 -33.19 -51.39 3.04
N ALA A 60 -33.49 -51.90 1.84
CA ALA A 60 -34.34 -51.23 0.85
C ALA A 60 -35.80 -51.11 1.32
N ALA A 61 -36.37 -52.18 1.88
CA ALA A 61 -37.72 -52.15 2.45
C ALA A 61 -37.81 -51.15 3.63
N ASN A 62 -36.79 -51.11 4.49
CA ASN A 62 -36.70 -50.14 5.58
C ASN A 62 -36.57 -48.71 5.08
N SER A 63 -35.74 -48.46 4.06
CA SER A 63 -35.56 -47.11 3.50
C SER A 63 -36.84 -46.62 2.82
N GLU A 64 -37.55 -47.49 2.12
CA GLU A 64 -38.84 -47.21 1.49
C GLU A 64 -39.94 -46.92 2.53
N SER A 65 -40.03 -47.73 3.60
CA SER A 65 -40.94 -47.46 4.71
C SER A 65 -40.66 -46.11 5.38
N GLN A 66 -39.38 -45.79 5.62
CA GLN A 66 -39.00 -44.48 6.15
C GLN A 66 -39.33 -43.34 5.18
N ARG A 67 -39.16 -43.54 3.87
CA ARG A 67 -39.51 -42.56 2.85
C ARG A 67 -41.00 -42.27 2.87
N ARG A 68 -41.84 -43.30 2.87
CA ARG A 68 -43.31 -43.17 2.97
C ARG A 68 -43.72 -42.46 4.25
N HIS A 69 -43.12 -42.83 5.39
CA HIS A 69 -43.39 -42.15 6.65
C HIS A 69 -43.04 -40.65 6.60
N ARG A 70 -41.89 -40.29 5.99
CA ARG A 70 -41.48 -38.88 5.80
C ARG A 70 -42.36 -38.12 4.80
N GLN A 71 -42.89 -38.79 3.78
CA GLN A 71 -43.80 -38.18 2.80
C GLN A 71 -45.17 -37.88 3.41
N ASN A 72 -45.63 -38.75 4.31
CA ASN A 72 -46.91 -38.61 5.01
C ASN A 72 -46.80 -37.80 6.32
N GLU A 73 -45.61 -37.24 6.61
CA GLU A 73 -45.34 -36.47 7.81
C GLU A 73 -45.99 -35.08 7.68
N ASN A 74 -46.74 -34.65 8.70
CA ASN A 74 -47.26 -33.29 8.75
C ASN A 74 -46.14 -32.29 9.15
N ALA A 75 -46.42 -30.99 9.01
CA ALA A 75 -45.42 -29.94 9.26
C ALA A 75 -44.90 -29.95 10.72
N GLU A 76 -45.75 -30.23 11.70
CA GLU A 76 -45.40 -30.24 13.12
C GLU A 76 -44.53 -31.44 13.49
N ALA A 77 -44.88 -32.64 13.01
CA ALA A 77 -44.07 -33.84 13.17
C ALA A 77 -42.71 -33.66 12.50
N ARG A 78 -42.68 -33.08 11.29
CA ARG A 78 -41.43 -32.75 10.58
C ARG A 78 -40.58 -31.77 11.37
N ALA A 79 -41.16 -30.70 11.90
CA ALA A 79 -40.47 -29.72 12.73
C ALA A 79 -39.89 -30.41 13.98
N SER A 80 -40.71 -31.19 14.69
CA SER A 80 -40.29 -31.95 15.88
C SER A 80 -39.13 -32.90 15.60
N ARG A 81 -39.19 -33.64 14.48
CA ARG A 81 -38.12 -34.54 14.04
C ARG A 81 -36.82 -33.78 13.72
N LEU A 82 -36.92 -32.65 13.02
CA LEU A 82 -35.75 -31.83 12.69
C LEU A 82 -35.13 -31.19 13.94
N THR A 83 -35.95 -30.71 14.87
CA THR A 83 -35.48 -30.17 16.16
C THR A 83 -34.78 -31.24 16.97
N ALA A 84 -35.38 -32.43 17.12
CA ALA A 84 -34.76 -33.54 17.83
C ALA A 84 -33.44 -34.01 17.18
N ASN A 85 -33.36 -33.99 15.83
CA ASN A 85 -32.11 -34.26 15.10
C ASN A 85 -31.04 -33.20 15.41
N ALA A 86 -31.42 -31.91 15.35
CA ALA A 86 -30.51 -30.80 15.61
C ALA A 86 -29.98 -30.82 17.06
N GLU A 87 -30.82 -31.18 18.03
CA GLU A 87 -30.41 -31.34 19.43
C GLU A 87 -29.44 -32.50 19.62
N ARG A 88 -29.70 -33.66 19.02
CA ARG A 88 -28.77 -34.80 19.07
C ARG A 88 -27.42 -34.44 18.47
N GLU A 89 -27.42 -33.77 17.33
CA GLU A 89 -26.20 -33.31 16.67
C GLU A 89 -25.46 -32.25 17.51
N ARG A 90 -26.18 -31.32 18.14
CA ARG A 90 -25.59 -30.35 19.08
C ARG A 90 -24.93 -31.06 20.26
N ARG A 91 -25.62 -32.02 20.90
CA ARG A 91 -25.07 -32.79 22.03
C ARG A 91 -23.83 -33.58 21.60
N ARG A 92 -23.86 -34.22 20.43
CA ARG A 92 -22.70 -34.91 19.86
C ARG A 92 -21.52 -33.95 19.72
N ARG A 93 -21.72 -32.78 19.11
CA ARG A 93 -20.66 -31.77 18.90
C ARG A 93 -20.11 -31.18 20.19
N GLN A 94 -20.93 -31.04 21.23
CA GLN A 94 -20.49 -30.56 22.55
C GLN A 94 -19.58 -31.57 23.25
N ASN A 95 -19.80 -32.86 22.99
CA ASN A 95 -19.06 -33.96 23.60
C ASN A 95 -17.96 -34.52 22.68
N GLU A 96 -17.72 -33.90 21.51
CA GLU A 96 -16.65 -34.32 20.59
C GLU A 96 -15.27 -34.12 21.24
N THR A 97 -14.38 -35.10 21.07
CA THR A 97 -12.95 -34.90 21.39
C THR A 97 -12.30 -33.97 20.36
N VAL A 98 -11.07 -33.52 20.64
CA VAL A 98 -10.30 -32.69 19.70
C VAL A 98 -10.01 -33.45 18.41
N GLU A 99 -9.67 -34.74 18.49
CA GLU A 99 -9.42 -35.61 17.35
C GLU A 99 -10.69 -35.82 16.52
N GLU A 100 -11.82 -36.12 17.16
CA GLU A 100 -13.10 -36.29 16.47
C GLU A 100 -13.53 -35.00 15.75
N ARG A 101 -13.36 -33.85 16.41
CA ARG A 101 -13.61 -32.53 15.82
C ARG A 101 -12.69 -32.30 14.63
N PHE A 102 -11.40 -32.62 14.74
CA PHE A 102 -10.44 -32.49 13.65
C PHE A 102 -10.85 -33.34 12.45
N ILE A 103 -11.17 -34.62 12.65
CA ILE A 103 -11.63 -35.53 11.59
C ILE A 103 -12.92 -35.01 10.94
N ARG A 104 -13.88 -34.51 11.74
CA ARG A 104 -15.14 -33.95 11.21
C ARG A 104 -14.89 -32.68 10.38
N VAL A 105 -14.06 -31.77 10.87
CA VAL A 105 -13.73 -30.53 10.14
C VAL A 105 -12.99 -30.86 8.86
N TYR A 106 -11.96 -31.72 8.93
CA TYR A 106 -11.17 -32.15 7.78
C TYR A 106 -12.02 -32.86 6.72
N SER A 107 -12.88 -33.81 7.11
CA SER A 107 -13.79 -34.47 6.17
C SER A 107 -14.82 -33.51 5.56
N THR A 108 -15.20 -32.45 6.27
CA THR A 108 -16.10 -31.40 5.76
C THR A 108 -15.37 -30.50 4.77
N THR A 109 -14.14 -30.07 5.07
CA THR A 109 -13.34 -29.26 4.15
C THR A 109 -13.01 -30.01 2.88
N GLN A 110 -12.73 -31.32 2.96
CA GLN A 110 -12.50 -32.15 1.78
C GLN A 110 -13.75 -32.28 0.89
N ARG A 111 -14.93 -32.48 1.49
CA ARG A 111 -16.19 -32.48 0.73
C ARG A 111 -16.48 -31.13 0.09
N ASP A 112 -16.21 -30.03 0.80
CA ASP A 112 -16.36 -28.67 0.25
C ASP A 112 -15.36 -28.40 -0.88
N HIS A 113 -14.13 -28.90 -0.76
CA HIS A 113 -13.12 -28.81 -1.81
C HIS A 113 -13.56 -29.56 -3.06
N ARG A 114 -13.98 -30.83 -2.92
CA ARG A 114 -14.50 -31.64 -4.03
C ARG A 114 -15.73 -31.00 -4.67
N ARG A 115 -16.64 -30.43 -3.86
CA ARG A 115 -17.79 -29.68 -4.38
C ARG A 115 -17.33 -28.51 -5.25
N ARG A 116 -16.37 -27.70 -4.77
CA ARG A 116 -15.82 -26.55 -5.51
C ARG A 116 -15.07 -26.93 -6.78
N GLN A 117 -14.38 -28.06 -6.80
CA GLN A 117 -13.70 -28.57 -7.99
C GLN A 117 -14.70 -29.00 -9.07
N ASN A 118 -15.86 -29.50 -8.66
CA ASN A 118 -16.92 -29.96 -9.55
C ASN A 118 -17.97 -28.87 -9.86
N GLU A 119 -17.79 -27.64 -9.37
CA GLU A 119 -18.68 -26.52 -9.68
C GLU A 119 -18.58 -26.18 -11.17
N ASN A 120 -19.73 -25.99 -11.80
CA ASN A 120 -19.75 -25.38 -13.13
C ASN A 120 -19.53 -23.86 -13.05
N ALA A 121 -19.41 -23.19 -14.20
CA ALA A 121 -19.14 -21.75 -14.26
C ALA A 121 -20.24 -20.90 -13.62
N GLU A 122 -21.51 -21.28 -13.77
CA GLU A 122 -22.67 -20.56 -13.24
C GLU A 122 -22.79 -20.71 -11.72
N GLU A 123 -22.57 -21.91 -11.20
CA GLU A 123 -22.52 -22.20 -9.76
C GLU A 123 -21.37 -21.42 -9.11
N ARG A 124 -20.19 -21.42 -9.75
CA ARG A 124 -19.02 -20.67 -9.28
C ARG A 124 -19.31 -19.17 -9.28
N SER A 125 -19.88 -18.62 -10.35
CA SER A 125 -20.19 -17.19 -10.44
C SER A 125 -21.25 -16.78 -9.41
N SER A 126 -22.30 -17.58 -9.25
CA SER A 126 -23.36 -17.38 -8.24
C SER A 126 -22.79 -17.40 -6.83
N ARG A 127 -21.91 -18.35 -6.51
CA ARG A 127 -21.24 -18.42 -5.20
C ARG A 127 -20.35 -17.20 -4.95
N LEU A 128 -19.55 -16.78 -5.94
CA LEU A 128 -18.69 -15.60 -5.82
C LEU A 128 -19.51 -14.31 -5.64
N LEU A 129 -20.60 -14.17 -6.38
CA LEU A 129 -21.51 -13.03 -6.26
C LEU A 129 -22.18 -12.99 -4.89
N SER A 130 -22.66 -14.14 -4.39
CA SER A 130 -23.23 -14.24 -3.03
C SER A 130 -22.20 -13.85 -1.96
N ASN A 131 -20.96 -14.31 -2.09
CA ASN A 131 -19.88 -13.93 -1.18
C ASN A 131 -19.55 -12.43 -1.25
N ALA A 132 -19.50 -11.85 -2.44
CA ALA A 132 -19.26 -10.41 -2.63
C ALA A 132 -20.38 -9.57 -1.98
N ARG A 133 -21.64 -9.95 -2.18
CA ARG A 133 -22.81 -9.31 -1.54
C ARG A 133 -22.74 -9.39 -0.02
N LEU A 134 -22.39 -10.55 0.53
CA LEU A 134 -22.23 -10.71 1.97
C LEU A 134 -21.11 -9.82 2.53
N GLN A 135 -19.96 -9.75 1.84
CA GLN A 135 -18.85 -8.88 2.24
C GLN A 135 -19.23 -7.40 2.15
N GLN A 136 -19.95 -6.99 1.10
CA GLN A 136 -20.45 -5.63 0.97
C GLN A 136 -21.37 -5.26 2.12
N ARG A 137 -22.36 -6.10 2.45
CA ARG A 137 -23.26 -5.88 3.60
C ARG A 137 -22.49 -5.77 4.92
N ARG A 138 -21.48 -6.62 5.13
CA ARG A 138 -20.60 -6.53 6.31
C ARG A 138 -19.86 -5.20 6.38
N ARG A 139 -19.32 -4.72 5.26
CA ARG A 139 -18.61 -3.42 5.20
C ARG A 139 -19.55 -2.22 5.33
N GLN A 140 -20.79 -2.32 4.86
CA GLN A 140 -21.79 -1.24 5.03
C GLN A 140 -22.24 -1.10 6.48
N ASN A 141 -22.31 -2.22 7.20
CA ASN A 141 -22.74 -2.25 8.59
C ASN A 141 -21.57 -2.21 9.59
N GLU A 142 -20.34 -1.96 9.13
CA GLU A 142 -19.17 -1.94 9.99
C GLU A 142 -19.15 -0.65 10.84
N SER A 143 -18.84 -0.77 12.12
CA SER A 143 -18.58 0.39 12.97
C SER A 143 -17.26 1.07 12.58
N SER A 144 -17.08 2.33 12.96
CA SER A 144 -15.82 3.06 12.73
C SER A 144 -14.60 2.34 13.33
N ARG A 145 -14.77 1.73 14.51
CA ARG A 145 -13.73 0.93 15.17
C ARG A 145 -13.39 -0.32 14.37
N GLU A 146 -14.38 -1.09 13.93
CA GLU A 146 -14.16 -2.29 13.11
C GLU A 146 -13.51 -1.94 11.77
N ARG A 147 -13.93 -0.84 11.13
CA ARG A 147 -13.30 -0.30 9.93
C ARG A 147 -11.83 0.01 10.15
N SER A 148 -11.51 0.71 11.24
CA SER A 148 -10.13 1.06 11.60
C SER A 148 -9.28 -0.19 11.81
N ILE A 149 -9.78 -1.18 12.56
CA ILE A 149 -9.10 -2.46 12.76
C ILE A 149 -8.87 -3.17 11.42
N ARG A 150 -9.90 -3.27 10.56
CA ARG A 150 -9.79 -3.91 9.25
C ARG A 150 -8.77 -3.22 8.33
N LEU A 151 -8.72 -1.89 8.33
CA LEU A 151 -7.77 -1.13 7.52
C LEU A 151 -6.34 -1.25 8.08
N SER A 152 -6.19 -1.23 9.40
CA SER A 152 -4.91 -1.43 10.07
C SER A 152 -4.34 -2.83 9.81
N THR A 153 -5.14 -3.88 9.97
CA THR A 153 -4.71 -5.25 9.67
C THR A 153 -4.38 -5.43 8.19
N HIS A 154 -5.16 -4.84 7.30
CA HIS A 154 -4.84 -4.84 5.87
C HIS A 154 -3.50 -4.14 5.57
N ALA A 155 -3.24 -2.97 6.17
CA ALA A 155 -1.97 -2.26 6.00
C ALA A 155 -0.77 -3.07 6.51
N GLN A 156 -0.92 -3.75 7.65
CA GLN A 156 0.11 -4.65 8.20
C GLN A 156 0.38 -5.84 7.27
N LEU A 157 -0.66 -6.48 6.71
CA LEU A 157 -0.50 -7.57 5.76
C LEU A 157 0.16 -7.12 4.46
N GLU A 158 -0.20 -5.93 3.95
CA GLU A 158 0.47 -5.32 2.80
C GLU A 158 1.95 -5.07 3.10
N GLN A 159 2.26 -4.46 4.25
CA GLN A 159 3.65 -4.22 4.66
C GLN A 159 4.45 -5.53 4.74
N HIS A 160 3.90 -6.55 5.40
CA HIS A 160 4.54 -7.86 5.49
C HIS A 160 4.76 -8.48 4.11
N ARG A 161 3.78 -8.36 3.19
CA ARG A 161 3.94 -8.83 1.81
C ARG A 161 5.06 -8.09 1.09
N ARG A 162 5.16 -6.75 1.24
CA ARG A 162 6.22 -5.94 0.62
C ARG A 162 7.61 -6.23 1.19
N GLN A 163 7.70 -6.57 2.47
CA GLN A 163 8.96 -6.95 3.11
C GLN A 163 9.49 -8.30 2.62
N ASN A 164 8.59 -9.24 2.35
CA ASN A 164 8.93 -10.59 1.87
C ASN A 164 8.92 -10.73 0.34
N GLU A 165 8.68 -9.63 -0.38
CA GLU A 165 8.65 -9.59 -1.83
C GLU A 165 10.06 -9.81 -2.41
N GLY A 166 10.17 -10.70 -3.40
CA GLY A 166 11.40 -10.93 -4.14
C GLY A 166 11.82 -9.72 -4.99
N ALA A 167 13.08 -9.70 -5.47
CA ALA A 167 13.57 -8.60 -6.30
C ALA A 167 12.80 -8.47 -7.64
N GLU A 168 12.45 -9.59 -8.26
CA GLU A 168 11.65 -9.62 -9.50
C GLU A 168 10.23 -9.10 -9.27
N GLU A 169 9.52 -9.62 -8.26
CA GLU A 169 8.18 -9.17 -7.89
C GLU A 169 8.16 -7.67 -7.55
N ARG A 170 9.21 -7.18 -6.87
CA ARG A 170 9.37 -5.76 -6.59
C ARG A 170 9.51 -4.95 -7.87
N SER A 171 10.34 -5.42 -8.81
CA SER A 171 10.58 -4.76 -10.09
C SER A 171 9.33 -4.72 -10.96
N THR A 172 8.58 -5.83 -11.04
CA THR A 172 7.32 -5.88 -11.79
C THR A 172 6.30 -4.93 -11.17
N ARG A 173 6.11 -4.95 -9.84
CA ARG A 173 5.19 -4.04 -9.17
C ARG A 173 5.55 -2.57 -9.40
N THR A 174 6.83 -2.18 -9.25
CA THR A 174 7.24 -0.78 -9.47
C THR A 174 7.10 -0.36 -10.92
N HIS A 175 7.37 -1.26 -11.86
CA HIS A 175 7.15 -1.03 -13.28
C HIS A 175 5.66 -0.80 -13.59
N GLU A 176 4.78 -1.67 -13.09
CA GLU A 176 3.34 -1.50 -13.26
C GLU A 176 2.80 -0.22 -12.59
N ASP A 177 3.29 0.12 -11.40
CA ASP A 177 2.95 1.38 -10.74
C ASP A 177 3.36 2.59 -11.61
N ALA A 178 4.57 2.57 -12.17
CA ALA A 178 5.05 3.61 -13.07
C ALA A 178 4.20 3.72 -14.33
N GLN A 179 3.84 2.60 -14.96
CA GLN A 179 2.94 2.56 -16.12
C GLN A 179 1.56 3.14 -15.78
N ARG A 180 0.96 2.72 -14.65
CA ARG A 180 -0.33 3.27 -14.19
C ARG A 180 -0.27 4.79 -13.97
N HIS A 181 0.83 5.28 -13.40
CA HIS A 181 1.05 6.72 -13.26
C HIS A 181 1.16 7.39 -14.61
N GLN A 182 1.97 6.87 -15.54
CA GLN A 182 2.13 7.43 -16.88
C GLN A 182 0.80 7.50 -17.63
N LEU A 183 0.01 6.42 -17.66
CA LEU A 183 -1.29 6.38 -18.31
C LEU A 183 -2.23 7.44 -17.75
N ARG A 184 -2.30 7.58 -16.41
CA ARG A 184 -3.07 8.66 -15.78
C ARG A 184 -2.61 10.04 -16.26
N ARG A 185 -1.30 10.29 -16.31
CA ARG A 185 -0.77 11.59 -16.77
C ARG A 185 -1.07 11.87 -18.24
N GLN A 186 -1.13 10.84 -19.08
CA GLN A 186 -1.46 10.97 -20.50
C GLN A 186 -2.95 11.26 -20.71
N SER A 187 -3.83 10.72 -19.86
CA SER A 187 -5.28 10.95 -19.93
C SER A 187 -5.76 12.20 -19.20
N GLU A 188 -4.88 12.92 -18.49
CA GLU A 188 -5.24 14.13 -17.76
C GLU A 188 -5.70 15.25 -18.70
N ASN A 189 -6.76 15.93 -18.31
CA ASN A 189 -7.15 17.19 -18.94
C ASN A 189 -6.31 18.38 -18.41
N ALA A 190 -6.50 19.56 -19.00
CA ALA A 190 -5.71 20.75 -18.64
C ALA A 190 -5.92 21.20 -17.17
N GLU A 191 -7.13 21.07 -16.64
CA GLU A 191 -7.48 21.45 -15.26
C GLU A 191 -6.88 20.47 -14.26
N GLU A 192 -6.97 19.16 -14.51
CA GLU A 192 -6.34 18.13 -13.70
C GLU A 192 -4.82 18.28 -13.67
N ARG A 193 -4.22 18.57 -14.84
CA ARG A 193 -2.79 18.84 -14.97
C ARG A 193 -2.38 20.07 -14.15
N SER A 194 -3.12 21.17 -14.25
CA SER A 194 -2.81 22.41 -13.51
C SER A 194 -2.97 22.22 -12.01
N ALA A 195 -4.05 21.57 -11.56
CA ALA A 195 -4.28 21.23 -10.16
C ALA A 195 -3.17 20.33 -9.60
N ARG A 196 -2.72 19.31 -10.35
CA ARG A 196 -1.60 18.46 -9.95
C ARG A 196 -0.31 19.27 -9.79
N LEU A 197 0.03 20.12 -10.76
CA LEU A 197 1.26 20.93 -10.72
C LEU A 197 1.24 21.94 -9.57
N LEU A 198 0.09 22.57 -9.30
CA LEU A 198 -0.09 23.45 -8.14
C LEU A 198 0.09 22.68 -6.83
N ALA A 199 -0.53 21.50 -6.71
CA ALA A 199 -0.38 20.65 -5.53
C ALA A 199 1.07 20.17 -5.32
N ASP A 200 1.78 19.83 -6.41
CA ASP A 200 3.20 19.52 -6.39
C ASP A 200 4.03 20.72 -5.91
N ALA A 201 3.81 21.92 -6.46
CA ALA A 201 4.52 23.14 -6.06
C ALA A 201 4.31 23.46 -4.56
N GLN A 202 3.07 23.38 -4.08
CA GLN A 202 2.77 23.57 -2.66
C GLN A 202 3.42 22.51 -1.76
N ARG A 203 3.47 21.24 -2.19
CA ARG A 203 4.19 20.19 -1.45
C ARG A 203 5.68 20.49 -1.38
N GLN A 204 6.28 20.95 -2.47
CA GLN A 204 7.69 21.32 -2.50
C GLN A 204 7.96 22.51 -1.59
N GLN A 205 7.11 23.54 -1.62
CA GLN A 205 7.23 24.69 -0.73
C GLN A 205 7.16 24.28 0.75
N ARG A 206 6.17 23.46 1.12
CA ARG A 206 6.05 22.94 2.50
C ARG A 206 7.25 22.09 2.92
N ARG A 207 7.80 21.28 2.02
CA ARG A 207 9.04 20.53 2.29
C ARG A 207 10.19 21.48 2.61
N ARG A 208 10.39 22.51 1.77
CA ARG A 208 11.44 23.53 1.97
C ARG A 208 11.27 24.33 3.26
N GLN A 209 10.03 24.63 3.66
CA GLN A 209 9.75 25.32 4.93
C GLN A 209 10.05 24.47 6.16
N ASN A 210 10.00 23.14 6.02
CA ASN A 210 10.26 22.18 7.09
C ASN A 210 11.67 21.56 7.01
N GLU A 211 12.52 22.03 6.09
CA GLU A 211 13.91 21.60 6.00
C GLU A 211 14.67 22.10 7.24
N ASP A 212 15.51 21.25 7.81
CA ASP A 212 16.54 21.69 8.76
C ASP A 212 17.73 22.30 8.01
N VAL A 213 18.65 22.94 8.75
CA VAL A 213 19.82 23.61 8.17
C VAL A 213 20.72 22.63 7.41
N GLU A 214 20.87 21.40 7.90
CA GLU A 214 21.70 20.39 7.25
C GLU A 214 21.10 19.99 5.89
N GLN A 215 19.81 19.69 5.86
CA GLN A 215 19.06 19.37 4.65
C GLN A 215 19.12 20.51 3.63
N GLU A 216 18.97 21.76 4.08
CA GLU A 216 19.07 22.93 3.22
C GLU A 216 20.47 23.08 2.62
N THR A 217 21.52 22.91 3.43
CA THR A 217 22.92 22.99 2.95
C THR A 217 23.23 21.89 1.95
N LEU A 218 22.77 20.65 2.19
CA LEU A 218 22.91 19.52 1.27
C LEU A 218 22.19 19.78 -0.05
N ARG A 219 20.97 20.33 0.00
CA ARG A 219 20.21 20.73 -1.20
C ARG A 219 20.97 21.78 -2.00
N HIS A 220 21.44 22.86 -1.36
CA HIS A 220 22.19 23.91 -2.04
C HIS A 220 23.49 23.41 -2.64
N ARG A 221 24.21 22.52 -1.94
CA ARG A 221 25.41 21.87 -2.45
C ARG A 221 25.11 21.00 -3.66
N ALA A 222 24.05 20.20 -3.61
CA ALA A 222 23.60 19.37 -4.72
C ALA A 222 23.17 20.21 -5.94
N ASP A 223 22.46 21.32 -5.72
CA ASP A 223 22.08 22.26 -6.78
C ASP A 223 23.31 22.94 -7.39
N ALA A 224 24.26 23.39 -6.57
CA ALA A 224 25.53 23.96 -7.04
C ALA A 224 26.34 22.94 -7.84
N GLU A 225 26.40 21.68 -7.39
CA GLU A 225 27.07 20.61 -8.12
C GLU A 225 26.36 20.30 -9.45
N ARG A 226 25.02 20.25 -9.46
CA ARG A 226 24.24 20.11 -10.70
C ARG A 226 24.55 21.24 -11.67
N HIS A 227 24.61 22.49 -11.21
CA HIS A 227 24.98 23.63 -12.05
C HIS A 227 26.41 23.54 -12.57
N ARG A 228 27.37 23.11 -11.74
CA ARG A 228 28.75 22.84 -12.18
C ARG A 228 28.81 21.76 -13.25
N ARG A 229 28.09 20.64 -13.06
CA ARG A 229 28.01 19.55 -14.04
C ARG A 229 27.39 20.01 -15.36
N VAL A 230 26.30 20.79 -15.31
CA VAL A 230 25.65 21.32 -16.53
C VAL A 230 26.57 22.32 -17.25
N ARG A 231 27.30 23.18 -16.53
CA ARG A 231 28.26 24.13 -17.13
C ARG A 231 29.51 23.44 -17.67
N GLY A 232 30.00 22.41 -17.00
CA GLY A 232 31.19 21.65 -17.38
C GLY A 232 30.90 20.52 -18.38
N ALA A 233 29.63 20.16 -18.59
CA ALA A 233 29.26 19.23 -19.65
C ALA A 233 29.61 19.88 -21.00
N PRO A 234 30.24 19.15 -21.93
CA PRO A 234 30.48 19.66 -23.27
C PRO A 234 29.13 20.03 -23.86
N GLN A 235 28.92 21.33 -24.08
CA GLN A 235 27.74 21.76 -24.79
C GLN A 235 27.87 21.19 -26.20
N VAL A 236 27.01 20.23 -26.53
CA VAL A 236 26.74 19.90 -27.93
C VAL A 236 26.13 21.17 -28.50
N ALA A 237 26.99 22.06 -28.98
CA ALA A 237 26.58 23.25 -29.69
C ALA A 237 25.74 22.74 -30.86
N THR A 238 24.42 22.93 -30.77
CA THR A 238 23.45 22.67 -31.84
C THR A 238 23.67 23.68 -32.95
N GLY A 239 24.88 23.72 -33.54
CA GLY A 239 25.27 24.44 -34.76
C GLY A 239 25.00 25.96 -34.84
N LEU A 240 24.34 26.56 -33.86
CA LEU A 240 23.80 27.92 -33.89
C LEU A 240 24.74 28.97 -33.29
N ALA A 241 25.91 28.54 -32.80
CA ALA A 241 26.99 29.46 -32.47
C ALA A 241 27.84 29.69 -33.74
N LEU A 242 27.91 30.95 -34.19
CA LEU A 242 28.75 31.42 -35.30
C LEU A 242 30.14 30.76 -35.24
N ARG A 243 30.48 30.00 -36.27
CA ARG A 243 31.75 29.25 -36.39
C ARG A 243 32.97 30.13 -36.64
N THR A 244 32.81 31.44 -36.63
CA THR A 244 33.88 32.42 -36.85
C THR A 244 33.98 33.32 -35.62
N ARG A 245 34.99 33.06 -34.79
CA ARG A 245 35.54 34.05 -33.84
C ARG A 245 36.63 34.92 -34.49
N SER A 246 36.66 35.00 -35.82
CA SER A 246 37.28 36.12 -36.50
C SER A 246 36.28 37.27 -36.39
N ALA A 247 36.44 38.12 -35.37
CA ALA A 247 36.00 39.49 -35.56
C ALA A 247 36.77 39.97 -36.80
N ASP A 248 36.06 40.22 -37.91
CA ASP A 248 36.68 40.95 -39.00
C ASP A 248 37.26 42.22 -38.38
N PRO A 249 38.54 42.55 -38.63
CA PRO A 249 39.11 43.81 -38.21
C PRO A 249 38.43 44.89 -39.07
N HIS A 250 37.17 45.20 -38.77
CA HIS A 250 36.52 46.42 -39.17
C HIS A 250 37.18 47.53 -38.36
N SER A 251 38.43 47.86 -38.70
CA SER A 251 39.05 49.08 -38.22
C SER A 251 38.22 50.23 -38.79
N LEU A 252 37.58 51.01 -37.93
CA LEU A 252 36.80 52.19 -38.31
C LEU A 252 37.67 53.34 -38.88
N GLY A 253 38.95 53.06 -39.19
CA GLY A 253 39.95 54.01 -39.64
C GLY A 253 40.74 54.61 -38.47
N ALA A 254 41.57 55.62 -38.77
CA ALA A 254 42.24 56.43 -37.75
C ALA A 254 41.23 57.36 -37.07
N LEU A 255 41.43 57.62 -35.77
CA LEU A 255 40.64 58.54 -34.96
C LEU A 255 41.30 59.94 -35.01
N ASP A 256 41.22 60.60 -36.16
CA ASP A 256 42.00 61.82 -36.46
C ASP A 256 41.14 63.04 -36.84
N ARG A 257 39.81 62.89 -36.95
CA ARG A 257 38.91 63.98 -37.34
C ARG A 257 38.46 64.76 -36.12
N ARG A 258 38.88 66.02 -36.02
CA ARG A 258 38.61 66.85 -34.84
C ARG A 258 37.32 67.64 -35.00
N CYS A 259 36.41 67.54 -34.03
CA CYS A 259 35.26 68.43 -33.96
C CYS A 259 35.73 69.87 -33.64
N VAL A 260 35.30 70.84 -34.43
CA VAL A 260 35.64 72.26 -34.23
C VAL A 260 35.09 72.83 -32.92
N ASN A 261 33.97 72.28 -32.42
CA ASN A 261 33.27 72.82 -31.25
C ASN A 261 33.74 72.21 -29.93
N CYS A 262 33.96 70.89 -29.86
CA CYS A 262 34.35 70.19 -28.62
C CYS A 262 35.81 69.71 -28.62
N GLY A 263 36.51 69.73 -29.77
CA GLY A 263 37.88 69.23 -29.89
C GLY A 263 38.02 67.71 -29.82
N ALA A 264 36.93 66.95 -29.68
CA ALA A 264 36.93 65.49 -29.68
C ALA A 264 37.34 64.93 -31.05
N LEU A 265 38.00 63.77 -31.02
CA LEU A 265 38.44 63.06 -32.21
C LEU A 265 37.38 62.03 -32.63
N HIS A 266 37.12 61.96 -33.92
CA HIS A 266 36.15 61.10 -34.58
C HIS A 266 36.80 60.27 -35.67
N PHE A 267 36.16 59.16 -36.01
CA PHE A 267 36.58 58.34 -37.14
C PHE A 267 36.15 58.97 -38.47
N ALA A 268 36.91 58.76 -39.54
CA ALA A 268 36.59 59.29 -40.87
C ALA A 268 35.19 58.86 -41.38
N HIS A 269 34.69 57.71 -40.95
CA HIS A 269 33.36 57.21 -41.33
C HIS A 269 32.20 57.95 -40.65
N GLU A 270 32.45 58.58 -39.50
CA GLU A 270 31.44 59.36 -38.77
C GLU A 270 31.23 60.76 -39.38
N VAL A 271 32.11 61.17 -40.29
CA VAL A 271 32.08 62.48 -40.95
C VAL A 271 30.97 62.53 -42.00
N LYS A 272 29.96 63.37 -41.77
CA LYS A 272 28.89 63.63 -42.75
C LYS A 272 29.39 64.64 -43.80
N PRO A 273 29.22 64.40 -45.12
CA PRO A 273 29.72 65.31 -46.17
C PRO A 273 29.23 66.75 -46.07
N GLN A 274 28.06 66.95 -45.46
CA GLN A 274 27.42 68.25 -45.28
C GLN A 274 28.06 69.06 -44.15
N HIS A 275 28.68 68.39 -43.18
CA HIS A 275 29.21 68.96 -41.95
C HIS A 275 30.52 68.23 -41.58
N PRO A 276 31.63 68.53 -42.27
CA PRO A 276 32.85 67.74 -42.16
C PRO A 276 33.52 67.84 -40.77
N ASP A 277 33.25 68.93 -40.06
CA ASP A 277 33.96 69.28 -38.83
C ASP A 277 33.02 69.48 -37.61
N THR A 278 31.73 69.16 -37.76
CA THR A 278 30.73 69.26 -36.69
C THR A 278 29.91 67.97 -36.58
N PHE A 279 29.77 67.48 -35.35
CA PHE A 279 29.20 66.18 -35.05
C PHE A 279 28.03 66.35 -34.07
N ASP A 280 26.88 65.73 -34.39
CA ASP A 280 25.72 65.67 -33.50
C ASP A 280 26.03 64.83 -32.26
N ASP A 281 26.73 63.71 -32.46
CA ASP A 281 26.99 62.74 -31.39
C ASP A 281 28.03 63.21 -30.34
N CYS A 282 28.93 64.17 -30.66
CA CYS A 282 29.86 64.73 -29.65
C CYS A 282 29.21 65.81 -28.78
N CYS A 283 28.66 66.84 -29.43
CA CYS A 283 28.31 68.09 -28.78
C CYS A 283 27.04 68.73 -29.34
N ASP A 284 26.21 67.95 -30.05
CA ASP A 284 25.00 68.41 -30.74
C ASP A 284 25.30 69.65 -31.60
N TYR A 285 26.33 69.59 -32.45
CA TYR A 285 26.80 70.74 -33.24
C TYR A 285 27.25 71.96 -32.40
N GLY A 286 27.78 71.74 -31.19
CA GLY A 286 28.25 72.79 -30.28
C GLY A 286 27.17 73.41 -29.40
N ARG A 287 26.02 72.75 -29.26
CA ARG A 287 24.92 73.21 -28.42
C ARG A 287 25.17 72.99 -26.92
N PHE A 288 26.07 72.07 -26.59
CA PHE A 288 26.53 71.83 -25.22
C PHE A 288 28.03 72.03 -25.15
N ASN A 289 28.46 72.90 -24.23
CA ASN A 289 29.86 73.16 -23.95
C ASN A 289 30.33 72.15 -22.89
N LEU A 290 31.26 71.28 -23.24
CA LEU A 290 31.86 70.32 -22.32
C LEU A 290 33.10 70.97 -21.69
N ASP A 291 32.91 71.89 -20.74
CA ASP A 291 33.98 72.44 -19.89
C ASP A 291 34.44 71.38 -18.86
N LEU A 292 34.74 70.15 -19.30
CA LEU A 292 34.91 69.00 -18.42
C LEU A 292 36.35 68.52 -18.21
N PHE A 293 37.37 69.26 -18.66
CA PHE A 293 38.77 68.81 -18.54
C PHE A 293 39.80 69.94 -18.34
N ASP A 294 39.54 70.92 -17.48
CA ASP A 294 40.57 71.89 -17.05
C ASP A 294 41.55 71.32 -15.99
N GLU A 295 41.30 70.11 -15.45
CA GLU A 295 42.15 69.45 -14.44
C GLU A 295 42.60 68.03 -14.84
N PHE A 296 42.95 67.79 -16.10
CA PHE A 296 43.68 66.57 -16.47
C PHE A 296 45.18 66.87 -16.61
N PRO A 297 46.06 66.29 -15.78
CA PRO A 297 47.49 66.55 -15.85
C PRO A 297 48.04 66.05 -17.18
N CYS A 298 48.31 66.98 -18.09
CA CYS A 298 49.06 66.77 -19.32
C CYS A 298 50.56 66.69 -19.00
N GLN A 299 51.03 65.55 -18.47
CA GLN A 299 52.46 65.24 -18.44
C GLN A 299 52.72 63.75 -18.14
N SER A 300 52.97 62.99 -19.21
CA SER A 300 53.79 61.77 -19.11
C SER A 300 55.00 61.94 -20.02
N ASP A 301 55.81 62.96 -19.74
CA ASP A 301 57.17 63.06 -20.26
C ASP A 301 58.13 63.09 -19.06
N ASN A 302 59.04 62.10 -19.04
CA ASN A 302 60.27 62.04 -18.25
C ASN A 302 60.17 61.83 -16.72
N PHE A 303 60.06 60.57 -16.29
CA PHE A 303 60.61 60.15 -14.99
C PHE A 303 61.90 59.35 -15.21
N THR A 304 63.02 60.08 -15.22
CA THR A 304 64.36 59.54 -14.98
C THR A 304 64.52 59.21 -13.50
N TYR A 305 64.84 57.95 -13.22
CA TYR A 305 65.85 57.47 -12.26
C TYR A 305 66.24 58.42 -11.10
N THR A 306 65.70 58.19 -9.89
CA THR A 306 66.40 58.15 -8.56
C THR A 306 65.42 58.39 -7.40
N MET A 307 65.08 57.34 -6.64
CA MET A 307 65.05 57.30 -5.16
C MET A 307 64.28 56.05 -4.68
N LEU A 308 64.98 54.94 -4.83
CA LEU A 308 64.73 53.67 -4.18
C LEU A 308 65.28 53.78 -2.73
N MET A 309 64.57 54.44 -1.80
CA MET A 309 64.88 54.38 -0.35
C MET A 309 63.72 54.89 0.50
N HIS A 310 62.80 53.99 0.87
CA HIS A 310 62.06 53.93 2.14
C HIS A 310 60.64 53.43 1.92
N LEU A 311 60.44 52.12 2.07
CA LEU A 311 59.30 51.49 2.79
C LEU A 311 59.27 49.97 2.58
N LEU A 312 60.38 49.29 2.88
CA LEU A 312 60.38 47.85 3.18
C LEU A 312 61.22 47.60 4.43
N LYS A 313 60.61 47.89 5.59
CA LYS A 313 60.96 47.29 6.87
C LYS A 313 59.67 47.03 7.66
N LYS A 314 59.11 45.85 7.46
CA LYS A 314 58.39 45.14 8.51
C LYS A 314 58.98 43.74 8.57
N ASP A 315 59.78 43.56 9.60
CA ASP A 315 60.52 42.35 9.92
C ASP A 315 59.55 41.21 10.26
N VAL A 316 59.75 40.09 9.56
CA VAL A 316 59.30 38.76 9.98
C VAL A 316 60.53 38.10 10.60
N VAL A 317 60.54 37.98 11.93
CA VAL A 317 61.55 37.17 12.64
C VAL A 317 61.01 35.74 12.75
N ILE A 318 61.61 34.86 11.96
CA ILE A 318 61.56 33.41 12.13
C ILE A 318 62.62 33.07 13.19
N GLY A 319 62.21 32.43 14.28
CA GLY A 319 63.10 31.82 15.25
C GLY A 319 62.93 30.30 15.22
N THR A 320 63.87 29.61 14.60
CA THR A 320 64.14 28.18 14.81
C THR A 320 65.24 28.03 15.84
N SER A 321 64.95 27.35 16.95
CA SER A 321 65.82 26.42 17.68
C SER A 321 65.00 25.70 18.73
#